data_AF-A0A7H0GQX6-F1
#
_entry.id   AF-A0A7H0GQX6-F1
#
_cell.length_a   1.000
_cell.length_b   1.000
_cell.length_c   1.000
_cell.angle_alpha   90.00
_cell.angle_beta   90.00
_cell.angle_gamma   90.00
#
_symmetry.space_group_name_H-M   'P 1'
#
loop_
_entity.id
_entity.type
_entity.pdbx_description
1 polymer ?
#
loop_
_entity_poly.entity_id
_entity_poly.type
_entity_poly.pdbx_seq_one_letter_code
_entity_poly.pdbx_strand_id
1 'polypeptide(L)'
;MNGWMAHLSFSRMFQTSNTVVTLSGYRYSTEGYRDLSDVIGLRAVGAAQWNSATYMQRNRFHINVNQPLGKWGSMYVAASTGSYRNGRSDDNNLQLGYSKSFGNGVSVNFALARQRIGASQTNNPIPAPMLGDARENTAMLSVSFPLDGSALARPGHVAVSAVHSANRGEQVQATYSGVQAHDDSLSYSVTASHGNDGSKSSLAANAQKRFNNATLGVNASRGSGYWQLGASTQGAAVVHSGGLTLGPYLGETAALVEAVGAEGARVWGGVSGRVNDNGFVLVPSVIPYRYNNITLDPQGMTGDFDLLASEQRVAPYAGSLVRLKYQTRAGGQC
;
A
#
# COMPACT_ATOMS: atom_id res chain seq x y z
N MET A 1 -6.70 -36.00 23.00
CA MET A 1 -6.40 -34.67 22.42
C MET A 1 -7.19 -34.55 21.12
N ASN A 2 -8.48 -34.21 21.21
CA ASN A 2 -9.33 -34.04 20.03
C ASN A 2 -9.86 -32.62 20.07
N GLY A 3 -9.70 -31.90 18.97
CA GLY A 3 -10.17 -30.54 18.83
C GLY A 3 -10.59 -30.28 17.41
N TRP A 4 -11.71 -29.60 17.25
CA TRP A 4 -12.21 -29.11 15.98
C TRP A 4 -12.34 -27.59 16.01
N MET A 5 -12.35 -27.01 14.81
CA MET A 5 -12.58 -25.60 14.56
C MET A 5 -13.64 -25.48 13.46
N ALA A 6 -14.63 -24.63 13.68
CA ALA A 6 -15.62 -24.27 12.68
C ALA A 6 -15.43 -22.80 12.29
N HIS A 7 -15.55 -22.53 11.00
CA HIS A 7 -15.44 -21.20 10.44
C HIS A 7 -16.66 -20.93 9.54
N LEU A 8 -17.36 -19.83 9.80
CA LEU A 8 -18.45 -19.36 8.97
C LEU A 8 -18.10 -18.00 8.36
N SER A 9 -18.15 -17.92 7.04
CA SER A 9 -18.02 -16.68 6.29
C SER A 9 -19.27 -16.43 5.46
N PHE A 10 -19.62 -15.15 5.32
CA PHE A 10 -20.76 -14.73 4.53
C PHE A 10 -20.43 -13.40 3.86
N SER A 11 -20.73 -13.28 2.57
CA SER A 11 -20.61 -12.02 1.84
C SER A 11 -21.83 -11.84 0.97
N ARG A 12 -22.48 -10.68 1.06
CA ARG A 12 -23.63 -10.34 0.24
C ARG A 12 -23.63 -8.87 -0.11
N MET A 13 -23.92 -8.61 -1.38
CA MET A 13 -24.25 -7.28 -1.89
C MET A 13 -25.77 -7.15 -1.97
N PHE A 14 -26.31 -6.12 -1.32
CA PHE A 14 -27.70 -5.72 -1.42
C PHE A 14 -27.83 -4.68 -2.52
N GLN A 15 -28.34 -5.09 -3.68
CA GLN A 15 -28.38 -4.23 -4.88
C GLN A 15 -29.26 -2.99 -4.71
N THR A 16 -30.38 -3.08 -3.98
CA THR A 16 -31.33 -1.96 -3.80
C THR A 16 -30.69 -0.76 -3.09
N SER A 17 -29.84 -1.02 -2.10
CA SER A 17 -29.13 0.01 -1.33
C SER A 17 -27.65 0.10 -1.71
N ASN A 18 -27.17 -0.71 -2.66
CA ASN A 18 -25.76 -0.91 -2.98
C ASN A 18 -24.88 -1.22 -1.74
N THR A 19 -25.45 -1.78 -0.67
CA THR A 19 -24.73 -2.14 0.56
C THR A 19 -23.93 -3.41 0.34
N VAL A 20 -22.65 -3.40 0.68
CA VAL A 20 -21.84 -4.63 0.74
C VAL A 20 -21.63 -4.99 2.20
N VAL A 21 -22.11 -6.16 2.60
CA VAL A 21 -21.89 -6.73 3.93
C VAL A 21 -20.99 -7.95 3.77
N THR A 22 -19.83 -7.89 4.42
CA THR A 22 -18.89 -9.01 4.48
C THR A 22 -18.66 -9.39 5.93
N LEU A 23 -19.08 -10.58 6.29
CA LEU A 23 -18.79 -11.27 7.53
C LEU A 23 -17.65 -12.27 7.26
N SER A 24 -16.41 -11.84 7.49
CA SER A 24 -15.21 -12.59 7.11
C SER A 24 -14.80 -13.68 8.10
N GLY A 25 -15.63 -13.99 9.11
CA GLY A 25 -15.39 -15.15 9.95
C GLY A 25 -16.00 -15.06 11.33
N TYR A 26 -16.98 -15.90 11.61
CA TYR A 26 -17.18 -16.43 12.95
C TYR A 26 -16.35 -17.71 13.07
N ARG A 27 -15.20 -17.63 13.74
CA ARG A 27 -14.34 -18.79 14.04
C ARG A 27 -14.62 -19.23 15.47
N TYR A 28 -15.06 -20.47 15.66
CA TYR A 28 -15.15 -21.11 16.96
C TYR A 28 -14.16 -22.27 17.00
N SER A 29 -13.28 -22.30 17.99
CA SER A 29 -12.37 -23.43 18.19
C SER A 29 -12.58 -24.06 19.56
N THR A 30 -12.53 -25.39 19.62
CA THR A 30 -12.61 -26.17 20.87
C THR A 30 -11.28 -26.11 21.64
N GLU A 31 -11.30 -26.49 22.93
CA GLU A 31 -10.12 -26.40 23.81
C GLU A 31 -8.92 -27.22 23.32
N GLY A 32 -9.23 -28.37 22.71
CA GLY A 32 -8.23 -29.28 22.16
C GLY A 32 -7.71 -28.87 20.79
N TYR A 33 -8.26 -27.82 20.15
CA TYR A 33 -7.79 -27.36 18.85
C TYR A 33 -6.52 -26.53 19.01
N ARG A 34 -5.53 -26.78 18.16
CA ARG A 34 -4.28 -26.02 18.10
C ARG A 34 -3.91 -25.87 16.62
N ASP A 35 -3.49 -24.67 16.21
CA ASP A 35 -2.88 -24.51 14.89
C ASP A 35 -1.49 -25.16 14.88
N LEU A 36 -0.99 -25.56 13.69
CA LEU A 36 0.29 -26.26 13.57
C LEU A 36 1.45 -25.44 14.15
N SER A 37 1.44 -24.12 13.95
CA SER A 37 2.40 -23.17 14.52
C SER A 37 2.41 -23.21 16.06
N ASP A 38 1.25 -23.37 16.69
CA ASP A 38 1.14 -23.48 18.15
C ASP A 38 1.70 -24.82 18.65
N VAL A 39 1.46 -25.92 17.93
CA VAL A 39 2.01 -27.23 18.30
C VAL A 39 3.52 -27.25 18.21
N ILE A 40 4.09 -26.71 17.12
CA ILE A 40 5.54 -26.63 16.92
C ILE A 40 6.16 -25.69 17.96
N GLY A 41 5.56 -24.51 18.16
CA GLY A 41 6.04 -23.52 19.13
C GLY A 41 6.04 -24.05 20.56
N LEU A 42 4.96 -24.68 21.01
CA LEU A 42 4.89 -25.27 22.36
C LEU A 42 5.91 -26.39 22.58
N ARG A 43 6.21 -27.17 21.55
CA ARG A 43 7.23 -28.24 21.64
C ARG A 43 8.65 -27.70 21.67
N ALA A 44 8.91 -26.62 20.93
CA ALA A 44 10.24 -26.01 20.83
C ALA A 44 10.64 -25.24 22.11
N VAL A 45 9.67 -24.68 22.83
CA VAL A 45 9.93 -23.76 23.94
C VAL A 45 10.09 -24.50 25.28
N GLY A 46 9.73 -25.78 25.37
CA GLY A 46 9.93 -26.60 26.56
C GLY A 46 9.21 -26.04 27.80
N ALA A 47 9.97 -25.52 28.77
CA ALA A 47 9.44 -24.86 29.98
C ALA A 47 9.29 -23.33 29.86
N ALA A 48 9.80 -22.72 28.77
CA ALA A 48 9.59 -21.30 28.52
C ALA A 48 8.19 -21.03 27.93
N GLN A 49 7.73 -19.77 27.95
CA GLN A 49 6.37 -19.44 27.54
C GLN A 49 6.27 -19.15 26.04
N TRP A 50 5.39 -19.89 25.35
CA TRP A 50 5.01 -19.61 23.96
C TRP A 50 3.90 -18.55 23.94
N ASN A 51 4.16 -17.41 23.29
CA ASN A 51 3.17 -16.38 23.03
C ASN A 51 2.73 -16.45 21.56
N SER A 52 1.46 -16.77 21.32
CA SER A 52 0.88 -16.79 19.99
C SER A 52 -0.51 -16.15 20.02
N ALA A 53 -0.81 -15.38 18.97
CA ALA A 53 -2.08 -14.69 18.81
C ALA A 53 -3.27 -15.63 18.59
N THR A 54 -3.02 -16.89 18.20
CA THR A 54 -4.06 -17.93 18.01
C THR A 54 -4.18 -18.87 19.20
N TYR A 55 -3.21 -18.84 20.11
CA TYR A 55 -3.15 -19.74 21.25
C TYR A 55 -4.38 -19.58 22.15
N MET A 56 -5.14 -20.67 22.32
CA MET A 56 -6.38 -20.71 23.12
C MET A 56 -7.46 -19.72 22.67
N GLN A 57 -7.44 -19.25 21.41
CA GLN A 57 -8.49 -18.39 20.86
C GLN A 57 -9.82 -19.15 20.78
N ARG A 58 -10.82 -18.68 21.52
CA ARG A 58 -12.15 -19.29 21.59
C ARG A 58 -12.99 -18.88 20.38
N ASN A 59 -13.29 -17.59 20.28
CA ASN A 59 -14.12 -17.02 19.24
C ASN A 59 -13.40 -15.88 18.55
N ARG A 60 -13.60 -15.73 17.24
CA ARG A 60 -13.24 -14.53 16.49
C ARG A 60 -14.39 -14.13 15.59
N PHE A 61 -14.79 -12.87 15.63
CA PHE A 61 -15.85 -12.29 14.81
C PHE A 61 -15.27 -11.11 14.03
N HIS A 62 -15.57 -11.04 12.72
CA HIS A 62 -15.19 -9.94 11.83
C HIS A 62 -16.33 -9.55 10.93
N ILE A 63 -16.74 -8.29 11.00
CA ILE A 63 -17.74 -7.72 10.11
C ILE A 63 -17.21 -6.46 9.45
N ASN A 64 -17.47 -6.33 8.16
CA ASN A 64 -17.24 -5.11 7.40
C ASN A 64 -18.50 -4.81 6.59
N VAL A 65 -19.03 -3.60 6.77
CA VAL A 65 -20.19 -3.09 6.05
C VAL A 65 -19.76 -1.83 5.33
N ASN A 66 -19.93 -1.79 4.01
CA ASN A 66 -19.69 -0.61 3.21
C ASN A 66 -21.00 -0.18 2.54
N GLN A 67 -21.43 1.03 2.81
CA GLN A 67 -22.70 1.58 2.37
C GLN A 67 -22.45 2.87 1.58
N PRO A 68 -22.54 2.84 0.24
CA PRO A 68 -22.61 4.07 -0.55
C PRO A 68 -23.96 4.76 -0.30
N LEU A 69 -23.94 6.08 -0.14
CA LEU A 69 -25.10 6.93 0.10
C LEU A 69 -25.39 7.85 -1.11
N GLY A 70 -24.89 7.47 -2.29
CA GLY A 70 -24.99 8.24 -3.52
C GLY A 70 -24.33 9.61 -3.40
N LYS A 71 -25.11 10.68 -3.63
CA LYS A 71 -24.63 12.08 -3.54
C LYS A 71 -24.21 12.50 -2.12
N TRP A 72 -24.58 11.72 -1.11
CA TRP A 72 -24.21 11.98 0.29
C TRP A 72 -22.87 11.34 0.67
N GLY A 73 -22.17 10.66 -0.24
CA GLY A 73 -20.87 10.04 0.02
C GLY A 73 -20.98 8.56 0.34
N SER A 74 -20.14 8.05 1.23
CA SER A 74 -20.11 6.66 1.66
C SER A 74 -19.82 6.55 3.15
N MET A 75 -20.41 5.54 3.78
CA MET A 75 -20.06 5.15 5.14
C MET A 75 -19.54 3.72 5.18
N TYR A 76 -18.68 3.43 6.15
CA TYR A 76 -18.23 2.08 6.43
C TYR A 76 -18.23 1.81 7.93
N VAL A 77 -18.40 0.53 8.26
CA VAL A 77 -18.29 -0.01 9.60
C VAL A 77 -17.43 -1.25 9.53
N ALA A 78 -16.32 -1.27 10.26
CA ALA A 78 -15.49 -2.46 10.43
C ALA A 78 -15.40 -2.78 11.92
N ALA A 79 -15.81 -3.97 12.33
CA ALA A 79 -15.75 -4.40 13.71
C ALA A 79 -15.19 -5.81 13.83
N SER A 80 -14.41 -6.03 14.88
CA SER A 80 -13.91 -7.35 15.23
C SER A 80 -13.81 -7.53 16.73
N THR A 81 -14.06 -8.76 17.16
CA THR A 81 -13.84 -9.18 18.55
C THR A 81 -13.21 -10.57 18.57
N GLY A 82 -12.26 -10.77 19.47
CA GLY A 82 -11.57 -12.03 19.69
C GLY A 82 -11.54 -12.37 21.17
N SER A 83 -12.07 -13.53 21.55
CA SER A 83 -12.05 -14.02 22.93
C SER A 83 -11.14 -15.23 23.09
N TYR A 84 -10.62 -15.43 24.29
CA TYR A 84 -9.62 -16.46 24.61
C TYR A 84 -10.06 -17.32 25.80
N ARG A 85 -9.63 -18.58 25.84
CA ARG A 85 -10.01 -19.54 26.90
C ARG A 85 -9.15 -19.44 28.16
N ASN A 86 -8.02 -18.75 28.11
CA ASN A 86 -7.06 -18.61 29.22
C ASN A 86 -7.39 -17.47 30.19
N GLY A 87 -8.62 -16.94 30.17
CA GLY A 87 -9.01 -15.80 31.01
C GLY A 87 -8.35 -14.47 30.64
N ARG A 88 -7.66 -14.39 29.49
CA ARG A 88 -7.22 -13.12 28.89
C ARG A 88 -8.45 -12.30 28.48
N SER A 89 -8.36 -10.98 28.63
CA SER A 89 -9.40 -10.06 28.17
C SER A 89 -9.58 -10.13 26.64
N ASP A 90 -10.80 -9.86 26.17
CA ASP A 90 -11.10 -9.86 24.74
C ASP A 90 -10.38 -8.73 23.99
N ASP A 91 -9.93 -9.04 22.78
CA ASP A 91 -9.41 -8.05 21.84
C ASP A 91 -10.59 -7.51 21.03
N ASN A 92 -10.83 -6.20 21.08
CA ASN A 92 -11.95 -5.55 20.38
C ASN A 92 -11.43 -4.41 19.50
N ASN A 93 -11.88 -4.36 18.25
CA ASN A 93 -11.61 -3.25 17.34
C ASN A 93 -12.90 -2.85 16.65
N LEU A 94 -13.23 -1.57 16.68
CA LEU A 94 -14.40 -0.99 16.01
C LEU A 94 -13.93 0.26 15.28
N GLN A 95 -14.28 0.37 14.00
CA GLN A 95 -14.00 1.52 13.16
C GLN A 95 -15.28 1.89 12.42
N LEU A 96 -15.65 3.16 12.53
CA LEU A 96 -16.75 3.77 11.82
C LEU A 96 -16.15 4.88 10.99
N GLY A 97 -16.52 4.98 9.72
CA GLY A 97 -16.07 6.10 8.90
C GLY A 97 -17.12 6.56 7.92
N TYR A 98 -17.02 7.83 7.57
CA TYR A 98 -17.85 8.50 6.59
C TYR A 98 -16.94 9.37 5.73
N SER A 99 -17.13 9.28 4.42
CA SER A 99 -16.37 10.05 3.45
C SER A 99 -17.31 10.64 2.40
N LYS A 100 -17.05 11.89 2.02
CA LYS A 100 -17.79 12.56 0.95
C LYS A 100 -16.83 13.35 0.07
N SER A 101 -16.81 13.01 -1.21
CA SER A 101 -16.17 13.79 -2.25
C SER A 101 -17.19 14.70 -2.93
N PHE A 102 -16.86 15.97 -3.07
CA PHE A 102 -17.64 16.97 -3.79
C PHE A 102 -17.12 17.09 -5.22
N GLY A 103 -17.98 17.52 -6.16
CA GLY A 103 -17.63 17.63 -7.58
C GLY A 103 -16.54 18.67 -7.90
N ASN A 104 -16.24 19.57 -6.97
CA ASN A 104 -15.15 20.54 -7.05
C ASN A 104 -13.80 19.99 -6.54
N GLY A 105 -13.69 18.68 -6.33
CA GLY A 105 -12.46 18.02 -5.87
C GLY A 105 -12.22 18.08 -4.36
N VAL A 106 -13.06 18.77 -3.60
CA VAL A 106 -13.00 18.76 -2.12
C VAL A 106 -13.42 17.39 -1.60
N SER A 107 -12.71 16.83 -0.63
CA SER A 107 -13.11 15.62 0.07
C SER A 107 -13.10 15.83 1.59
N VAL A 108 -14.10 15.27 2.27
CA VAL A 108 -14.23 15.29 3.72
C VAL A 108 -14.32 13.86 4.21
N ASN A 109 -13.50 13.51 5.19
CA ASN A 109 -13.44 12.20 5.79
C ASN A 109 -13.54 12.34 7.31
N PHE A 110 -14.41 11.54 7.92
CA PHE A 110 -14.56 11.44 9.35
C PHE A 110 -14.45 9.97 9.74
N ALA A 111 -13.71 9.67 10.80
CA ALA A 111 -13.57 8.32 11.31
C ALA A 111 -13.54 8.29 12.84
N LEU A 112 -14.16 7.28 13.42
CA LEU A 112 -14.09 6.95 14.84
C LEU A 112 -13.54 5.53 14.95
N ALA A 113 -12.51 5.35 15.76
CA ALA A 113 -11.91 4.07 16.05
C ALA A 113 -11.91 3.82 17.56
N ARG A 114 -12.20 2.58 17.95
CA ARG A 114 -12.05 2.09 19.32
C ARG A 114 -11.31 0.77 19.28
N GLN A 115 -10.17 0.73 19.95
CA GLN A 115 -9.33 -0.43 20.05
C GLN A 115 -9.13 -0.81 21.52
N ARG A 116 -9.25 -2.10 21.82
CA ARG A 116 -8.92 -2.69 23.10
C ARG A 116 -8.03 -3.90 22.84
N ILE A 117 -6.85 -3.92 23.45
CA ILE A 117 -5.98 -5.09 23.47
C ILE A 117 -6.02 -5.66 24.88
N GLY A 118 -6.49 -6.89 25.00
CA GLY A 118 -6.59 -7.55 26.29
C GLY A 118 -5.23 -7.96 26.83
N ALA A 119 -4.95 -7.62 28.09
CA ALA A 119 -3.74 -8.02 28.80
C ALA A 119 -3.69 -9.53 29.01
N SER A 120 -2.53 -10.14 28.71
CA SER A 120 -2.26 -11.54 29.07
C SER A 120 -1.97 -11.62 30.57
N GLN A 121 -2.82 -12.31 31.33
CA GLN A 121 -2.55 -12.59 32.75
C GLN A 121 -1.39 -13.59 32.84
N THR A 122 -0.17 -13.10 33.03
CA THR A 122 0.98 -13.95 33.39
C THR A 122 1.29 -13.76 34.87
N ASN A 123 1.25 -14.84 35.65
CA ASN A 123 1.57 -14.88 37.09
C ASN A 123 3.07 -14.67 37.41
N ASN A 124 3.83 -13.96 36.58
CA ASN A 124 5.24 -13.69 36.84
C ASN A 124 5.47 -12.17 36.81
N PRO A 125 6.12 -11.58 37.83
CA PRO A 125 6.38 -10.15 37.89
C PRO A 125 7.57 -9.82 36.98
N ILE A 126 7.34 -9.86 35.66
CA ILE A 126 8.22 -9.19 34.71
C ILE A 126 7.73 -7.74 34.69
N PRO A 127 8.57 -6.73 34.99
CA PRO A 127 8.21 -5.35 34.76
C PRO A 127 8.16 -5.13 33.24
N ALA A 128 7.03 -5.46 32.63
CA ALA A 128 6.68 -5.06 31.28
C ALA A 128 5.79 -3.82 31.42
N PRO A 129 6.30 -2.60 31.20
CA PRO A 129 5.51 -1.37 31.36
C PRO A 129 4.39 -1.20 30.31
N MET A 130 4.01 -2.26 29.57
CA MET A 130 3.30 -2.17 28.28
C MET A 130 2.16 -3.18 28.09
N LEU A 131 1.82 -4.03 29.07
CA LEU A 131 0.79 -5.08 28.93
C LEU A 131 -0.36 -4.94 29.94
N GLY A 132 -0.83 -3.71 30.18
CA GLY A 132 -2.13 -3.46 30.78
C GLY A 132 -3.26 -3.59 29.75
N ASP A 133 -4.53 -3.64 30.18
CA ASP A 133 -5.70 -3.52 29.30
C ASP A 133 -5.65 -2.17 28.59
N ALA A 134 -5.10 -2.15 27.37
CA ALA A 134 -4.88 -0.93 26.62
C ALA A 134 -6.13 -0.62 25.80
N ARG A 135 -6.82 0.46 26.18
CA ARG A 135 -8.02 0.95 25.49
C ARG A 135 -7.71 2.28 24.86
N GLU A 136 -7.88 2.38 23.56
CA GLU A 136 -7.69 3.61 22.81
C GLU A 136 -8.98 3.96 22.06
N ASN A 137 -9.41 5.21 22.19
CA ASN A 137 -10.48 5.77 21.37
C ASN A 137 -9.90 6.90 20.56
N THR A 138 -10.08 6.86 19.25
CA THR A 138 -9.55 7.85 18.32
C THR A 138 -10.67 8.41 17.46
N ALA A 139 -10.76 9.72 17.39
CA ALA A 139 -11.60 10.43 16.43
C ALA A 139 -10.69 11.14 15.43
N MET A 140 -11.03 11.07 14.14
CA MET A 140 -10.28 11.69 13.06
C MET A 140 -11.25 12.46 12.15
N LEU A 141 -10.88 13.69 11.85
CA LEU A 141 -11.49 14.50 10.80
C LEU A 141 -10.40 14.87 9.81
N SER A 142 -10.67 14.75 8.52
CA SER A 142 -9.76 15.18 7.46
C SER A 142 -10.54 15.86 6.34
N VAL A 143 -10.01 16.99 5.89
CA VAL A 143 -10.53 17.74 4.75
C VAL A 143 -9.39 17.91 3.76
N SER A 144 -9.62 17.52 2.50
CA SER A 144 -8.68 17.77 1.41
C SER A 144 -9.34 18.59 0.31
N PHE A 145 -8.56 19.43 -0.36
CA PHE A 145 -9.02 20.19 -1.50
C PHE A 145 -7.86 20.42 -2.48
N PRO A 146 -8.14 20.43 -3.79
CA PRO A 146 -7.16 20.85 -4.77
C PRO A 146 -6.88 22.34 -4.60
N LEU A 147 -5.61 22.72 -4.71
CA LEU A 147 -5.19 24.09 -4.95
C LEU A 147 -5.02 24.24 -6.46
N ASP A 148 -5.82 25.10 -7.08
CA ASP A 148 -5.62 25.48 -8.47
C ASP A 148 -4.24 26.14 -8.60
N GLY A 149 -3.32 25.42 -9.25
CA GLY A 149 -1.94 25.83 -9.48
C GLY A 149 -1.76 26.46 -10.86
N SER A 150 -0.75 27.31 -10.99
CA SER A 150 -0.36 27.99 -12.23
C SER A 150 -0.03 27.01 -13.38
N ALA A 151 0.02 27.53 -14.61
CA ALA A 151 0.21 26.81 -15.88
C ALA A 151 1.43 25.85 -15.98
N LEU A 152 2.30 25.79 -14.96
CA LEU A 152 3.52 24.99 -14.91
C LEU A 152 3.40 23.72 -14.04
N ALA A 153 2.33 23.55 -13.24
CA ALA A 153 2.14 22.40 -12.35
C ALA A 153 0.68 21.92 -12.35
N ARG A 154 0.44 20.59 -12.20
CA ARG A 154 -0.91 20.08 -11.92
C ARG A 154 -1.35 20.60 -10.54
N PRO A 155 -2.67 20.78 -10.29
CA PRO A 155 -3.16 21.30 -9.02
C PRO A 155 -2.60 20.45 -7.87
N GLY A 156 -1.85 21.08 -6.96
CA GLY A 156 -1.42 20.40 -5.74
C GLY A 156 -2.62 20.17 -4.82
N HIS A 157 -2.51 19.27 -3.85
CA HIS A 157 -3.57 19.01 -2.89
C HIS A 157 -3.12 19.45 -1.50
N VAL A 158 -3.99 20.19 -0.81
CA VAL A 158 -3.86 20.44 0.62
C VAL A 158 -4.82 19.52 1.35
N ALA A 159 -4.31 18.82 2.36
CA ALA A 159 -5.10 18.03 3.28
C ALA A 159 -4.81 18.47 4.71
N VAL A 160 -5.85 18.84 5.45
CA VAL A 160 -5.78 19.11 6.88
C VAL A 160 -6.48 17.96 7.59
N SER A 161 -5.85 17.40 8.61
CA SER A 161 -6.49 16.43 9.49
C SER A 161 -6.27 16.76 10.96
N ALA A 162 -7.30 16.49 11.75
CA ALA A 162 -7.28 16.58 13.20
C ALA A 162 -7.61 15.19 13.75
N VAL A 163 -6.79 14.73 14.69
CA VAL A 163 -6.93 13.45 15.37
C VAL A 163 -6.99 13.75 16.86
N HIS A 164 -8.01 13.22 17.53
CA HIS A 164 -8.11 13.21 18.98
C HIS A 164 -8.03 11.78 19.47
N SER A 165 -7.09 11.49 20.35
CA SER A 165 -6.81 10.19 20.93
C SER A 165 -6.98 10.31 22.44
N ALA A 166 -7.82 9.45 23.03
CA ALA A 166 -8.13 9.53 24.46
C ALA A 166 -6.88 9.44 25.35
N ASN A 167 -5.86 8.67 24.95
CA ASN A 167 -4.62 8.54 25.73
C ASN A 167 -3.44 9.37 25.20
N ARG A 168 -3.49 9.87 23.96
CA ARG A 168 -2.37 10.60 23.31
C ARG A 168 -2.71 12.05 22.95
N GLY A 169 -3.84 12.54 23.44
CA GLY A 169 -4.28 13.91 23.21
C GLY A 169 -4.63 14.20 21.76
N GLU A 170 -4.49 15.46 21.38
CA GLU A 170 -4.89 15.99 20.08
C GLU A 170 -3.67 16.23 19.20
N GLN A 171 -3.82 15.91 17.92
CA GLN A 171 -2.84 16.17 16.89
C GLN A 171 -3.54 16.76 15.67
N VAL A 172 -3.06 17.91 15.22
CA VAL A 172 -3.48 18.53 13.95
C VAL A 172 -2.31 18.46 12.98
N GLN A 173 -2.57 18.08 11.74
CA GLN A 173 -1.57 18.08 10.68
C GLN A 173 -2.14 18.71 9.40
N ALA A 174 -1.28 19.46 8.71
CA ALA A 174 -1.54 20.01 7.39
C ALA A 174 -0.49 19.46 6.44
N THR A 175 -0.93 18.88 5.33
CA THR A 175 -0.08 18.31 4.29
C THR A 175 -0.36 19.00 2.98
N TYR A 176 0.68 19.49 2.33
CA TYR A 176 0.66 19.88 0.93
C TYR A 176 1.35 18.78 0.12
N SER A 177 0.74 18.33 -0.96
CA SER A 177 1.30 17.30 -1.84
C SER A 177 1.09 17.68 -3.30
N GLY A 178 2.01 17.30 -4.17
CA GLY A 178 1.95 17.62 -5.59
C GLY A 178 2.75 16.64 -6.44
N VAL A 179 2.47 16.69 -7.74
CA VAL A 179 3.15 15.88 -8.75
C VAL A 179 3.53 16.78 -9.92
N GLN A 180 4.72 16.57 -10.50
CA GLN A 180 5.20 17.31 -11.65
C GLN A 180 4.32 17.05 -12.90
N ALA A 181 3.88 18.11 -13.57
CA ALA A 181 2.84 18.04 -14.60
C ALA A 181 3.19 17.31 -15.90
N HIS A 182 4.48 17.28 -16.27
CA HIS A 182 4.88 16.84 -17.62
C HIS A 182 4.94 15.32 -17.80
N ASP A 183 5.36 14.60 -16.75
CA ASP A 183 5.62 13.15 -16.82
C ASP A 183 5.17 12.38 -15.57
N ASP A 184 4.52 13.05 -14.61
CA ASP A 184 4.13 12.51 -13.30
C ASP A 184 5.26 11.76 -12.56
N SER A 185 6.53 12.06 -12.89
CA SER A 185 7.69 11.30 -12.40
C SER A 185 8.15 11.72 -11.00
N LEU A 186 7.91 12.97 -10.63
CA LEU A 186 8.30 13.56 -9.35
C LEU A 186 7.06 13.85 -8.52
N SER A 187 6.94 13.16 -7.38
CA SER A 187 5.95 13.45 -6.34
C SER A 187 6.63 14.03 -5.11
N TYR A 188 6.03 15.03 -4.50
CA TYR A 188 6.54 15.66 -3.28
C TYR A 188 5.41 15.96 -2.30
N SER A 189 5.72 15.95 -1.01
CA SER A 189 4.83 16.47 0.02
C SER A 189 5.57 17.07 1.20
N VAL A 190 4.90 18.02 1.84
CA VAL A 190 5.35 18.68 3.06
C VAL A 190 4.22 18.60 4.07
N THR A 191 4.51 18.07 5.26
CA THR A 191 3.56 17.91 6.35
C THR A 191 4.04 18.68 7.56
N ALA A 192 3.23 19.62 8.03
CA ALA A 192 3.39 20.25 9.33
C ALA A 192 2.40 19.62 10.29
N SER A 193 2.84 19.23 11.49
CA SER A 193 1.96 18.68 12.52
C SER A 193 2.26 19.29 13.88
N HIS A 194 1.23 19.42 14.70
CA HIS A 194 1.30 19.91 16.05
C HIS A 194 0.43 19.04 16.94
N GLY A 195 1.00 18.55 18.05
CA GLY A 195 0.29 17.76 19.04
C GLY A 195 0.43 18.32 20.45
N ASN A 196 -0.62 18.16 21.27
CA ASN A 196 -0.64 18.63 22.65
C ASN A 196 -0.03 17.65 23.66
N ASP A 197 0.13 16.36 23.30
CA ASP A 197 0.89 15.39 24.10
C ASP A 197 2.40 15.69 24.01
N GLY A 198 2.90 16.38 25.04
CA GLY A 198 4.28 16.86 25.12
C GLY A 198 4.60 18.13 24.31
N SER A 199 3.59 18.85 23.82
CA SER A 199 3.71 20.13 23.06
C SER A 199 4.77 20.09 21.96
N LYS A 200 4.66 19.12 21.04
CA LYS A 200 5.67 18.90 19.99
C LYS A 200 5.11 19.26 18.62
N SER A 201 5.69 20.29 18.01
CA SER A 201 5.55 20.55 16.59
C SER A 201 6.57 19.73 15.81
N SER A 202 6.18 19.24 14.64
CA SER A 202 7.09 18.62 13.69
C SER A 202 6.79 19.06 12.27
N LEU A 203 7.85 19.11 11.48
CA LEU A 203 7.81 19.37 10.05
C LEU A 203 8.48 18.20 9.35
N ALA A 204 7.80 17.63 8.37
CA ALA A 204 8.31 16.57 7.52
C ALA A 204 8.18 16.99 6.05
N ALA A 205 9.16 16.60 5.24
CA ALA A 205 9.14 16.76 3.80
C ALA A 205 9.62 15.46 3.16
N ASN A 206 8.99 15.07 2.07
CA ASN A 206 9.38 13.92 1.28
C ASN A 206 9.27 14.24 -0.20
N ALA A 207 10.22 13.72 -0.97
CA ALA A 207 10.25 13.82 -2.42
C ALA A 207 10.65 12.46 -3.00
N GLN A 208 9.96 12.03 -4.05
CA GLN A 208 10.21 10.78 -4.74
C GLN A 208 10.23 11.03 -6.23
N LYS A 209 11.33 10.66 -6.89
CA LYS A 209 11.49 10.74 -8.34
C LYS A 209 11.64 9.35 -8.95
N ARG A 210 10.78 9.05 -9.92
CA ARG A 210 10.83 7.85 -10.74
C ARG A 210 11.66 8.14 -12.00
N PHE A 211 12.87 7.61 -12.03
CA PHE A 211 13.68 7.57 -13.24
C PHE A 211 13.35 6.31 -14.04
N ASN A 212 13.84 6.26 -15.28
CA ASN A 212 13.71 5.08 -16.13
C ASN A 212 14.36 3.82 -15.52
N ASN A 213 15.46 4.01 -14.78
CA ASN A 213 16.30 2.90 -14.30
C ASN A 213 16.16 2.63 -12.79
N ALA A 214 15.56 3.54 -12.04
CA ALA A 214 15.39 3.43 -10.59
C ALA A 214 14.40 4.48 -10.08
N THR A 215 13.85 4.24 -8.89
CA THR A 215 13.07 5.22 -8.13
C THR A 215 13.89 5.67 -6.94
N LEU A 216 14.09 6.97 -6.81
CA LEU A 216 14.79 7.59 -5.69
C LEU A 216 13.79 8.30 -4.80
N GLY A 217 13.92 8.15 -3.48
CA GLY A 217 13.11 8.82 -2.48
C GLY A 217 13.99 9.45 -1.41
N VAL A 218 13.69 10.67 -1.01
CA VAL A 218 14.32 11.37 0.11
C VAL A 218 13.21 11.84 1.05
N ASN A 219 13.44 11.68 2.34
CA ASN A 219 12.56 12.21 3.39
C ASN A 219 13.40 12.87 4.47
N ALA A 220 12.90 13.98 5.00
CA ALA A 220 13.49 14.67 6.14
C ALA A 220 12.37 15.01 7.11
N SER A 221 12.60 14.82 8.40
CA SER A 221 11.69 15.26 9.44
C SER A 221 12.44 15.92 10.59
N ARG A 222 11.83 16.93 11.19
CA ARG A 222 12.34 17.62 12.37
C ARG A 222 11.19 17.80 13.34
N GLY A 223 11.39 17.37 14.57
CA GLY A 223 10.44 17.56 15.66
C GLY A 223 11.11 18.12 16.91
N SER A 224 10.35 18.22 17.99
CA SER A 224 10.90 18.65 19.28
C SER A 224 11.87 17.60 19.83
N GLY A 225 13.16 17.92 19.80
CA GLY A 225 14.26 17.09 20.32
C GLY A 225 14.82 16.04 19.35
N TYR A 226 14.39 16.02 18.08
CA TYR A 226 14.94 15.08 17.10
C TYR A 226 14.92 15.63 15.67
N TRP A 227 15.78 15.07 14.83
CA TRP A 227 15.72 15.19 13.39
C TRP A 227 16.01 13.83 12.77
N GLN A 228 15.45 13.58 11.59
CA GLN A 228 15.67 12.37 10.81
C GLN A 228 15.85 12.76 9.35
N LEU A 229 16.74 12.04 8.68
CA LEU A 229 16.94 12.12 7.25
C LEU A 229 17.04 10.70 6.72
N GLY A 230 16.27 10.39 5.69
CA GLY A 230 16.25 9.10 5.02
C GLY A 230 16.38 9.27 3.52
N ALA A 231 17.15 8.39 2.90
CA ALA A 231 17.19 8.23 1.46
C ALA A 231 16.87 6.77 1.14
N SER A 232 16.19 6.55 0.02
CA SER A 232 15.78 5.22 -0.45
C SER A 232 15.98 5.17 -1.96
N THR A 233 16.40 4.01 -2.45
CA THR A 233 16.47 3.71 -3.87
C THR A 233 15.82 2.36 -4.10
N GLN A 234 15.00 2.25 -5.14
CA GLN A 234 14.33 1.03 -5.52
C GLN A 234 14.40 0.87 -7.03
N GLY A 235 14.90 -0.27 -7.49
CA GLY A 235 15.02 -0.59 -8.91
C GLY A 235 15.32 -2.06 -9.09
N ALA A 236 15.65 -2.43 -10.33
CA ALA A 236 16.07 -3.76 -10.67
C ALA A 236 17.21 -3.74 -11.69
N ALA A 237 18.00 -4.80 -11.67
CA ALA A 237 19.12 -5.03 -12.55
C ALA A 237 18.95 -6.42 -13.16
N VAL A 238 18.91 -6.48 -14.49
CA VAL A 238 18.78 -7.74 -15.24
C VAL A 238 20.04 -7.94 -16.06
N VAL A 239 20.71 -9.06 -15.82
CA VAL A 239 21.79 -9.54 -16.67
C VAL A 239 21.20 -10.47 -17.73
N HIS A 240 21.43 -10.16 -19.00
CA HIS A 240 20.96 -10.92 -20.16
C HIS A 240 22.03 -10.99 -21.25
N SER A 241 21.75 -11.69 -22.35
CA SER A 241 22.72 -11.86 -23.45
C SER A 241 23.15 -10.55 -24.13
N GLY A 242 22.44 -9.45 -23.88
CA GLY A 242 22.74 -8.12 -24.41
C GLY A 242 23.44 -7.20 -23.40
N GLY A 243 23.80 -7.71 -22.22
CA GLY A 243 24.48 -6.97 -21.16
C GLY A 243 23.63 -6.81 -19.91
N LEU A 244 23.83 -5.67 -19.22
CA LEU A 244 23.12 -5.29 -18.02
C LEU A 244 22.08 -4.21 -18.35
N THR A 245 20.81 -4.49 -18.05
CA THR A 245 19.74 -3.50 -18.16
C THR A 245 19.22 -3.16 -16.76
N LEU A 246 19.24 -1.88 -16.44
CA LEU A 246 18.64 -1.33 -15.22
C LEU A 246 17.23 -0.83 -15.50
N GLY A 247 16.32 -1.02 -14.56
CA GLY A 247 14.92 -0.64 -14.71
C GLY A 247 14.22 -0.39 -13.39
N PRO A 248 12.93 0.00 -13.44
CA PRO A 248 12.12 0.09 -12.23
C PRO A 248 12.03 -1.27 -11.53
N TYR A 249 11.53 -1.27 -10.29
CA TYR A 249 11.30 -2.50 -9.54
C TYR A 249 10.45 -3.50 -10.34
N LEU A 250 10.93 -4.74 -10.46
CA LEU A 250 10.25 -5.80 -11.20
C LEU A 250 9.31 -6.57 -10.26
N GLY A 251 8.13 -6.89 -10.77
CA GLY A 251 7.26 -7.91 -10.20
C GLY A 251 7.78 -9.32 -10.50
N GLU A 252 7.02 -10.31 -10.05
CA GLU A 252 7.35 -11.74 -10.23
C GLU A 252 7.48 -12.13 -11.72
N THR A 253 6.61 -11.58 -12.58
CA THR A 253 6.64 -11.83 -14.02
C THR A 253 6.85 -10.51 -14.74
N ALA A 254 7.91 -10.44 -15.56
CA ALA A 254 8.37 -9.22 -16.21
C ALA A 254 8.73 -9.48 -17.68
N ALA A 255 8.92 -8.42 -18.45
CA ALA A 255 9.42 -8.54 -19.82
C ALA A 255 10.67 -7.67 -20.04
N LEU A 256 11.62 -8.20 -20.81
CA LEU A 256 12.76 -7.46 -21.35
C LEU A 256 12.47 -7.17 -22.82
N VAL A 257 12.28 -5.90 -23.14
CA VAL A 257 12.11 -5.45 -24.52
C VAL A 257 13.48 -5.09 -25.08
N GLU A 258 13.78 -5.64 -26.26
CA GLU A 258 14.94 -5.34 -27.09
C GLU A 258 14.45 -4.61 -28.34
N ALA A 259 14.87 -3.36 -28.50
CA ALA A 259 14.59 -2.51 -29.63
C ALA A 259 15.85 -1.69 -29.95
N VAL A 260 16.88 -2.37 -30.47
CA VAL A 260 18.16 -1.75 -30.84
C VAL A 260 17.93 -0.66 -31.87
N GLY A 261 18.44 0.56 -31.65
CA GLY A 261 18.21 1.71 -32.53
C GLY A 261 16.90 2.46 -32.28
N ALA A 262 16.09 2.05 -31.30
CA ALA A 262 14.90 2.78 -30.86
C ALA A 262 15.12 3.46 -29.49
N GLU A 263 16.32 3.98 -29.25
CA GLU A 263 16.66 4.72 -28.03
C GLU A 263 15.64 5.85 -27.79
N GLY A 264 15.20 6.02 -26.54
CA GLY A 264 14.24 7.05 -26.18
C GLY A 264 12.76 6.69 -26.42
N ALA A 265 12.47 5.63 -27.19
CA ALA A 265 11.11 5.11 -27.40
C ALA A 265 10.45 4.77 -26.06
N ARG A 266 9.17 5.14 -25.89
CA ARG A 266 8.43 4.94 -24.65
C ARG A 266 7.61 3.66 -24.71
N VAL A 267 7.57 2.89 -23.62
CA VAL A 267 6.61 1.80 -23.48
C VAL A 267 5.22 2.37 -23.20
N TRP A 268 4.25 2.06 -24.05
CA TRP A 268 2.86 2.45 -23.89
C TRP A 268 2.21 1.68 -22.73
N GLY A 269 1.25 2.30 -22.01
CA GLY A 269 0.47 1.60 -20.97
C GLY A 269 0.86 1.90 -19.51
N GLY A 270 1.45 3.06 -19.23
CA GLY A 270 1.65 3.56 -17.85
C GLY A 270 2.90 3.05 -17.14
N VAL A 271 3.73 2.26 -17.83
CA VAL A 271 5.08 1.95 -17.38
C VAL A 271 5.97 3.13 -17.78
N SER A 272 6.49 3.86 -16.79
CA SER A 272 7.52 4.89 -17.01
C SER A 272 8.83 4.21 -17.39
N GLY A 273 8.92 3.80 -18.66
CA GLY A 273 10.05 3.06 -19.23
C GLY A 273 10.38 3.59 -20.62
N ARG A 274 11.64 3.98 -20.84
CA ARG A 274 12.20 4.32 -22.14
C ARG A 274 13.27 3.31 -22.51
N VAL A 275 13.40 3.02 -23.79
CA VAL A 275 14.52 2.24 -24.33
C VAL A 275 15.83 3.00 -24.04
N ASN A 276 16.75 2.33 -23.37
CA ASN A 276 18.08 2.87 -23.07
C ASN A 276 18.97 2.88 -24.32
N ASP A 277 20.15 3.48 -24.19
CA ASP A 277 21.13 3.65 -25.27
C ASP A 277 21.63 2.30 -25.83
N ASN A 278 21.52 1.23 -25.04
CA ASN A 278 21.85 -0.14 -25.48
C ASN A 278 20.70 -0.81 -26.24
N GLY A 279 19.54 -0.14 -26.40
CA GLY A 279 18.38 -0.70 -27.09
C GLY A 279 17.50 -1.59 -26.23
N PHE A 280 17.52 -1.46 -24.91
CA PHE A 280 16.75 -2.30 -23.98
C PHE A 280 15.87 -1.50 -23.01
N VAL A 281 14.72 -2.06 -22.65
CA VAL A 281 13.87 -1.54 -21.58
C VAL A 281 13.20 -2.69 -20.83
N LEU A 282 13.03 -2.52 -19.53
CA LEU A 282 12.33 -3.47 -18.68
C LEU A 282 10.88 -3.04 -18.47
N VAL A 283 9.96 -3.99 -18.68
CA VAL A 283 8.55 -3.87 -18.34
C VAL A 283 8.34 -4.55 -16.98
N PRO A 284 8.00 -3.79 -15.92
CA PRO A 284 8.07 -4.27 -14.55
C PRO A 284 7.03 -5.34 -14.20
N SER A 285 5.89 -5.37 -14.89
CA SER A 285 4.84 -6.33 -14.60
C SER A 285 4.09 -6.69 -15.87
N VAL A 286 3.93 -7.99 -16.10
CA VAL A 286 3.07 -8.58 -17.13
C VAL A 286 2.22 -9.68 -16.50
N ILE A 287 1.01 -9.89 -17.02
CA ILE A 287 0.06 -10.82 -16.42
C ILE A 287 0.38 -12.25 -16.91
N PRO A 288 0.69 -13.21 -16.01
CA PRO A 288 0.98 -14.57 -16.42
C PRO A 288 -0.26 -15.27 -17.00
N TYR A 289 -0.04 -16.21 -17.91
CA TYR A 289 -1.08 -17.01 -18.59
C TYR A 289 -2.12 -16.20 -19.38
N ARG A 290 -1.83 -14.93 -19.66
CA ARG A 290 -2.69 -14.04 -20.46
C ARG A 290 -1.88 -13.35 -21.53
N TYR A 291 -2.53 -13.04 -22.64
CA TYR A 291 -1.91 -12.20 -23.66
C TYR A 291 -1.71 -10.79 -23.12
N ASN A 292 -0.46 -10.35 -23.13
CA ASN A 292 -0.04 -8.99 -22.83
C ASN A 292 0.43 -8.37 -24.14
N ASN A 293 -0.17 -7.25 -24.52
CA ASN A 293 0.29 -6.46 -25.65
C ASN A 293 1.24 -5.39 -25.12
N ILE A 294 2.48 -5.41 -25.59
CA ILE A 294 3.48 -4.41 -25.28
C ILE A 294 3.65 -3.57 -26.53
N THR A 295 3.42 -2.26 -26.40
CA THR A 295 3.51 -1.32 -27.51
C THR A 295 4.62 -0.32 -27.23
N LEU A 296 5.47 -0.06 -28.21
CA LEU A 296 6.47 1.00 -28.20
C LEU A 296 5.93 2.20 -28.97
N ASP A 297 5.92 3.34 -28.30
CA ASP A 297 5.63 4.63 -28.90
C ASP A 297 6.93 5.24 -29.45
N PRO A 298 7.02 5.47 -30.77
CA PRO A 298 8.19 6.08 -31.39
C PRO A 298 8.38 7.56 -31.01
N GLN A 299 7.38 8.19 -30.38
CA GLN A 299 7.53 9.57 -29.92
C GLN A 299 8.68 9.72 -28.91
N GLY A 300 9.67 10.51 -29.28
CA GLY A 300 10.88 10.74 -28.50
C GLY A 300 12.03 9.78 -28.79
N MET A 301 11.93 8.97 -29.86
CA MET A 301 13.07 8.24 -30.39
C MET A 301 14.17 9.19 -30.87
N THR A 302 15.42 8.89 -30.50
CA THR A 302 16.61 9.61 -30.98
C THR A 302 17.23 8.82 -32.14
N GLY A 303 17.03 9.30 -33.37
CA GLY A 303 17.70 8.75 -34.56
C GLY A 303 16.78 8.53 -35.76
N ASP A 304 17.40 8.35 -36.93
CA ASP A 304 16.72 8.00 -38.18
C ASP A 304 16.44 6.49 -38.20
N PHE A 305 15.54 6.01 -37.35
CA PHE A 305 15.12 4.60 -37.34
C PHE A 305 13.60 4.50 -37.26
N ASP A 306 13.02 3.66 -38.11
CA ASP A 306 11.61 3.28 -38.08
C ASP A 306 11.43 1.96 -37.32
N LEU A 307 10.40 1.88 -36.47
CA LEU A 307 9.93 0.62 -35.89
C LEU A 307 9.13 -0.16 -36.95
N LEU A 308 9.58 -1.38 -37.29
CA LEU A 308 8.87 -2.24 -38.26
C LEU A 308 7.58 -2.83 -37.67
N ALA A 309 7.54 -3.01 -36.36
CA ALA A 309 6.35 -3.33 -35.60
C ALA A 309 6.38 -2.53 -34.31
N SER A 310 5.32 -1.80 -33.99
CA SER A 310 5.21 -1.04 -32.74
C SER A 310 4.57 -1.86 -31.62
N GLU A 311 3.96 -3.01 -31.90
CA GLU A 311 3.28 -3.86 -30.91
C GLU A 311 3.77 -5.32 -31.00
N GLN A 312 3.97 -5.95 -29.84
CA GLN A 312 4.24 -7.38 -29.69
C GLN A 312 3.31 -7.98 -28.63
N ARG A 313 2.90 -9.23 -28.83
CA ARG A 313 2.01 -9.95 -27.92
C ARG A 313 2.71 -11.16 -27.31
N VAL A 314 2.60 -11.32 -26.00
CA VAL A 314 3.21 -12.44 -25.26
C VAL A 314 2.32 -12.99 -24.16
N ALA A 315 2.38 -14.31 -23.94
CA ALA A 315 1.72 -15.00 -22.83
C ALA A 315 2.78 -15.66 -21.92
N PRO A 316 3.28 -14.96 -20.90
CA PRO A 316 4.36 -15.45 -20.04
C PRO A 316 3.87 -16.45 -18.97
N TYR A 317 4.77 -17.30 -18.50
CA TYR A 317 4.57 -18.14 -17.32
C TYR A 317 4.82 -17.32 -16.04
N ALA A 318 4.22 -17.71 -14.92
CA ALA A 318 4.51 -17.09 -13.63
C ALA A 318 6.00 -17.25 -13.27
N GLY A 319 6.64 -16.17 -12.81
CA GLY A 319 8.06 -16.16 -12.47
C GLY A 319 9.01 -16.00 -13.66
N SER A 320 8.49 -15.79 -14.88
CA SER A 320 9.32 -15.66 -16.08
C SER A 320 9.70 -14.22 -16.39
N LEU A 321 10.92 -14.05 -16.92
CA LEU A 321 11.36 -12.84 -17.59
C LEU A 321 11.39 -13.10 -19.10
N VAL A 322 10.34 -12.69 -19.81
CA VAL A 322 10.20 -12.94 -21.26
C VAL A 322 10.91 -11.87 -22.07
N ARG A 323 11.67 -12.27 -23.10
CA ARG A 323 12.33 -11.35 -24.03
C ARG A 323 11.43 -11.07 -25.23
N LEU A 324 11.25 -9.80 -25.57
CA LEU A 324 10.50 -9.35 -26.75
C LEU A 324 11.42 -8.54 -27.65
N LYS A 325 11.57 -8.99 -28.90
CA LYS A 325 12.44 -8.33 -29.87
C LYS A 325 11.61 -7.54 -30.87
N TYR A 326 11.86 -6.24 -30.94
CA TYR A 326 11.30 -5.31 -31.90
C TYR A 326 12.35 -5.04 -32.97
N GLN A 327 11.95 -5.17 -34.23
CA GLN A 327 12.84 -4.89 -35.34
C GLN A 327 12.74 -3.41 -35.70
N THR A 328 13.90 -2.77 -35.84
CA THR A 328 14.06 -1.40 -36.31
C THR A 328 14.71 -1.42 -37.69
N ARG A 329 14.44 -0.39 -38.49
CA ARG A 329 15.07 -0.18 -39.80
C ARG A 329 15.64 1.23 -39.84
N ALA A 330 16.89 1.39 -40.26
CA ALA A 330 17.46 2.71 -40.51
C ALA A 330 16.60 3.44 -41.55
N GLY A 331 16.13 4.63 -41.20
CA GLY A 331 15.41 5.54 -42.07
C GLY A 331 16.34 5.95 -43.21
N GLY A 332 15.97 5.56 -44.44
CA GLY A 332 16.62 6.09 -45.63
C GLY A 332 16.06 7.47 -45.91
N GLN A 333 16.93 8.48 -45.98
CA GLN A 333 16.63 9.71 -46.69
C GLN A 333 16.30 9.36 -48.15
N CYS A 334 15.16 9.85 -48.64
CA CYS A 334 15.01 10.24 -50.03
C CYS A 334 14.99 11.77 -50.07
#